data_AF-A0A1H0RIU7-F1
#
_entry.id   AF-A0A1H0RIU7-F1
#
_cell.length_a   1.000
_cell.length_b   1.000
_cell.length_c   1.000
_cell.angle_alpha   90.00
_cell.angle_beta   90.00
_cell.angle_gamma   90.00
#
_symmetry.space_group_name_H-M   'P 1'
#
loop_
_entity.id
_entity.type
_entity.pdbx_description
1 polymer ?
#
loop_
_entity_poly.entity_id
_entity_poly.type
_entity_poly.pdbx_seq_one_letter_code
_entity_poly.pdbx_strand_id
1 'polypeptide(L)'
;MRAAILLLAALLAGCAATPRVETVEVRVPVPVECREPVPARPAMPTEALQPGATLDDFARAAMAEIERREGYEGLLLVALEACRAPIAK
;
A
#
# COMPACT_ATOMS: atom_id res chain seq x y z
N MET A 1 -46.61 3.27 49.50
CA MET A 1 -45.83 4.52 49.42
C MET A 1 -44.32 4.30 49.47
N ARG A 2 -43.77 3.64 50.49
CA ARG A 2 -42.31 3.38 50.60
C ARG A 2 -41.70 2.68 49.37
N ALA A 3 -42.37 1.65 48.84
CA ALA A 3 -41.89 0.93 47.66
C ALA A 3 -41.81 1.80 46.40
N ALA A 4 -42.77 2.70 46.20
CA ALA A 4 -42.78 3.61 45.04
C ALA A 4 -41.66 4.65 45.11
N ILE A 5 -41.35 5.14 46.32
CA ILE A 5 -40.23 6.07 46.56
C ILE A 5 -38.89 5.35 46.30
N LEU A 6 -38.75 4.10 46.76
CA LEU A 6 -37.54 3.30 46.53
C LEU A 6 -37.34 2.97 45.04
N LEU A 7 -38.42 2.61 44.33
CA LEU A 7 -38.38 2.37 42.88
C LEU A 7 -37.97 3.63 42.11
N LEU A 8 -38.56 4.77 42.45
CA LEU A 8 -38.22 6.05 41.82
C LEU A 8 -36.76 6.42 42.12
N ALA A 9 -36.30 6.29 43.36
CA ALA A 9 -34.89 6.54 43.71
C ALA A 9 -33.91 5.63 42.96
N ALA A 10 -34.25 4.36 42.76
CA ALA A 10 -33.43 3.43 41.98
C ALA A 10 -33.35 3.80 40.49
N LEU A 11 -34.45 4.27 39.90
CA LEU A 11 -34.51 4.75 38.52
C LEU A 11 -33.64 6.00 38.32
N LEU A 12 -33.60 6.92 39.29
CA LEU A 12 -32.78 8.14 39.21
C LEU A 12 -31.28 7.92 39.52
N ALA A 13 -30.90 6.78 40.11
CA ALA A 13 -29.50 6.51 40.47
C ALA A 13 -28.56 6.45 39.25
N GLY A 14 -29.08 6.09 38.07
CA GLY A 14 -28.31 6.11 36.82
C GLY A 14 -27.95 7.51 36.32
N CYS A 15 -28.75 8.54 36.65
CA CYS A 15 -28.49 9.93 36.23
C CYS A 15 -27.40 10.61 37.08
N ALA A 16 -27.15 10.13 38.29
CA ALA A 16 -26.11 10.64 39.18
C ALA A 16 -24.79 9.84 39.07
N ALA A 17 -24.75 8.79 38.25
CA ALA A 17 -23.57 7.95 38.09
C ALA A 17 -22.49 8.67 37.26
N THR A 18 -21.28 8.77 37.80
CA THR A 18 -20.12 9.29 37.08
C THR A 18 -19.61 8.24 36.09
N PRO A 19 -19.46 8.56 34.79
CA PRO A 19 -18.93 7.61 33.83
C PRO A 19 -17.48 7.25 34.16
N ARG A 20 -17.15 5.95 34.12
CA ARG A 20 -15.77 5.48 34.23
C ARG A 20 -15.10 5.64 32.87
N VAL A 21 -14.20 6.62 32.76
CA VAL A 21 -13.41 6.86 31.55
C VAL A 21 -12.06 6.17 31.71
N GLU A 22 -11.81 5.15 30.88
CA GLU A 22 -10.49 4.53 30.76
C GLU A 22 -9.86 4.95 29.44
N THR A 23 -8.66 5.51 29.50
CA THR A 23 -7.86 5.78 28.31
C THR A 23 -7.21 4.48 27.85
N VAL A 24 -7.58 4.00 26.66
CA VAL A 24 -6.97 2.83 26.04
C VAL A 24 -6.00 3.29 24.96
N GLU A 25 -4.77 2.78 24.99
CA GLU A 25 -3.83 2.97 23.89
C GLU A 25 -4.28 2.13 22.69
N VAL A 26 -4.56 2.79 21.56
CA VAL A 26 -4.91 2.12 20.30
C VAL A 26 -3.83 2.41 19.27
N ARG A 27 -3.18 1.35 18.79
CA ARG A 27 -2.21 1.46 17.70
C ARG A 27 -2.94 1.42 16.37
N VAL A 28 -3.23 2.60 15.83
CA VAL A 28 -3.79 2.74 14.49
C VAL A 28 -2.64 2.79 13.48
N PRO A 29 -2.57 1.87 12.50
CA PRO A 29 -1.57 1.96 11.45
C PRO A 29 -1.79 3.26 10.65
N VAL A 30 -0.74 4.09 10.58
CA VAL A 30 -0.74 5.33 9.81
C VAL A 30 -0.04 5.08 8.47
N PRO A 31 -0.70 5.30 7.32
CA PRO A 31 -0.06 5.22 6.03
C PRO A 31 1.09 6.22 5.92
N VAL A 32 2.25 5.74 5.49
CA VAL A 32 3.44 6.54 5.21
C VAL A 32 3.77 6.48 3.73
N GLU A 33 4.57 7.44 3.27
CA GLU A 33 5.10 7.44 1.90
C GLU A 33 5.89 6.15 1.64
N CYS A 34 5.64 5.52 0.48
CA CYS A 34 6.44 4.40 0.03
C CYS A 34 7.83 4.86 -0.42
N ARG A 35 8.88 4.18 0.06
CA ARG A 35 10.28 4.49 -0.25
C ARG A 35 10.95 3.50 -1.20
N GLU A 36 10.13 2.79 -1.98
CA GLU A 36 10.66 1.84 -2.96
C GLU A 36 11.40 2.60 -4.08
N PRO A 37 12.67 2.27 -4.37
CA PRO A 37 13.41 2.90 -5.46
C PRO A 37 12.85 2.48 -6.81
N VAL A 38 12.96 3.37 -7.80
CA VAL A 38 12.71 3.01 -9.20
C VAL A 38 13.83 2.07 -9.67
N PRO A 39 13.52 0.85 -10.14
CA PRO A 39 14.53 -0.04 -10.71
C PRO A 39 15.32 0.64 -11.83
N ALA A 40 16.62 0.35 -11.92
CA ALA A 40 17.45 0.92 -12.97
C ALA A 40 17.03 0.37 -14.35
N ARG A 41 16.78 1.27 -15.31
CA ARG A 41 16.49 0.87 -16.68
C ARG A 41 17.71 0.18 -17.29
N PRO A 42 17.59 -1.06 -17.79
CA PRO A 42 18.69 -1.73 -18.45
C PRO A 42 18.97 -1.08 -19.81
N ALA A 43 20.21 -1.18 -20.30
CA ALA A 43 20.55 -0.75 -21.65
C ALA A 43 19.73 -1.53 -22.68
N MET A 44 19.05 -0.85 -23.60
CA MET A 44 18.15 -1.51 -24.55
C MET A 44 18.89 -1.81 -25.86
N PRO A 45 18.77 -3.03 -26.43
CA PRO A 45 19.52 -3.42 -27.62
C PRO A 45 19.32 -2.49 -28.82
N THR A 46 18.11 -1.96 -29.03
CA THR A 46 17.84 -1.08 -30.17
C THR A 46 18.53 0.28 -30.03
N GLU A 47 18.81 0.74 -28.81
CA GLU A 47 19.51 2.01 -28.55
C GLU A 47 20.99 1.96 -28.99
N ALA A 48 21.56 0.75 -29.13
CA ALA A 48 22.94 0.56 -29.55
C ALA A 48 23.11 0.40 -31.08
N LEU A 49 22.01 0.41 -31.85
CA LEU A 49 22.06 0.25 -33.30
C LEU A 49 22.66 1.48 -33.98
N GLN A 50 23.55 1.26 -34.93
CA GLN A 50 24.11 2.32 -35.75
C GLN A 50 23.13 2.77 -36.84
N PRO A 51 23.21 4.03 -37.30
CA PRO A 51 22.48 4.47 -38.48
C PRO A 51 22.76 3.57 -39.69
N GLY A 52 21.71 3.18 -40.41
CA GLY A 52 21.83 2.27 -41.57
C GLY A 52 21.86 0.78 -41.23
N ALA A 53 21.59 0.39 -39.97
CA ALA A 53 21.39 -1.01 -39.60
C ALA A 53 20.38 -1.71 -40.53
N THR A 54 20.67 -2.96 -40.88
CA THR A 54 19.77 -3.75 -41.73
C THR A 54 18.47 -4.08 -41.00
N LEU A 55 17.43 -4.44 -41.76
CA LEU A 55 16.17 -4.89 -41.18
C LEU A 55 16.36 -6.11 -40.26
N ASP A 56 17.24 -7.04 -40.67
CA ASP A 56 17.53 -8.26 -39.90
C ASP A 56 18.25 -7.94 -38.58
N ASP A 57 19.17 -6.98 -38.58
CA ASP A 57 19.85 -6.52 -37.36
C ASP A 57 18.88 -5.80 -36.42
N PHE A 58 17.99 -4.97 -36.97
CA PHE A 58 16.93 -4.34 -36.19
C PHE A 58 15.98 -5.37 -35.58
N ALA A 59 15.51 -6.33 -36.37
CA ALA A 59 14.60 -7.39 -35.90
C ALA A 59 15.23 -8.20 -34.78
N ARG A 60 16.50 -8.59 -34.91
CA ARG A 60 17.25 -9.31 -33.86
C ARG A 60 17.36 -8.49 -32.57
N ALA A 61 17.71 -7.21 -32.68
CA ALA A 61 17.82 -6.33 -31.52
C ALA A 61 16.45 -6.09 -30.85
N ALA A 62 15.40 -5.87 -31.64
CA ALA A 62 14.05 -5.64 -31.14
C ALA A 62 13.49 -6.87 -30.40
N MET A 63 13.68 -8.09 -30.94
CA MET A 63 13.28 -9.31 -30.24
C MET A 63 13.99 -9.47 -28.90
N ALA A 64 15.31 -9.24 -28.85
CA ALA A 64 16.06 -9.28 -27.59
C ALA A 64 15.61 -8.18 -26.60
N GLU A 65 15.15 -7.04 -27.12
CA GLU A 65 14.64 -5.95 -26.31
C GLU A 65 13.27 -6.24 -25.70
N ILE A 66 12.39 -6.95 -26.40
CA ILE A 66 11.07 -7.35 -25.88
C ILE A 66 11.26 -8.15 -24.59
N GLU A 67 12.08 -9.20 -24.61
CA GLU A 67 12.40 -10.02 -23.43
C GLU A 67 12.99 -9.17 -22.28
N ARG A 68 13.85 -8.20 -22.62
CA ARG A 68 14.44 -7.29 -21.64
C ARG A 68 13.43 -6.34 -21.02
N ARG A 69 12.47 -5.86 -21.80
CA ARG A 69 11.38 -5.00 -21.34
C ARG A 69 10.43 -5.77 -20.45
N GLU A 70 10.05 -6.99 -20.82
CA GLU A 70 9.22 -7.86 -19.97
C GLU A 70 9.88 -8.10 -18.60
N GLY A 71 11.19 -8.37 -18.56
CA GLY A 71 11.93 -8.48 -17.31
C GLY A 71 11.92 -7.18 -16.50
N TYR A 72 12.13 -6.03 -17.15
CA TYR A 72 12.10 -4.72 -16.48
C TYR A 72 10.69 -4.35 -15.98
N GLU A 73 9.64 -4.68 -16.73
CA GLU A 73 8.25 -4.53 -16.32
C GLU A 73 7.94 -5.38 -15.09
N GLY A 74 8.47 -6.61 -15.03
CA GLY A 74 8.39 -7.44 -13.82
C GLY A 74 9.01 -6.75 -12.59
N LEU A 75 10.19 -6.14 -12.73
CA LEU A 75 10.83 -5.39 -11.64
C LEU A 75 9.99 -4.17 -11.22
N LEU A 76 9.41 -3.45 -12.19
CA LEU A 76 8.55 -2.29 -11.92
C LEU A 76 7.26 -2.70 -11.20
N LEU A 77 6.66 -3.83 -11.60
CA LEU A 77 5.47 -4.37 -10.95
C LEU A 77 5.75 -4.75 -9.49
N VAL A 78 6.86 -5.44 -9.23
CA VAL A 78 7.28 -5.78 -7.86
C VAL A 78 7.45 -4.53 -7.00
N ALA A 79 8.12 -3.50 -7.53
CA ALA A 79 8.28 -2.24 -6.81
C ALA A 79 6.93 -1.56 -6.50
N LEU A 80 6.01 -1.57 -7.47
CA LEU A 80 4.66 -1.02 -7.28
C LEU A 80 3.85 -1.82 -6.25
N GLU A 81 3.93 -3.14 -6.29
CA GLU A 81 3.23 -4.03 -5.35
C GLU A 81 3.72 -3.84 -3.93
N ALA A 82 5.03 -3.66 -3.72
CA ALA A 82 5.60 -3.32 -2.42
C ALA A 82 4.96 -2.05 -1.83
N CYS A 83 4.68 -1.04 -2.65
CA CYS A 83 4.03 0.19 -2.23
C CYS A 83 2.51 0.07 -2.00
N ARG A 84 1.85 -0.87 -2.69
CA ARG A 84 0.38 -1.03 -2.64
C ARG A 84 -0.07 -2.08 -1.62
N ALA A 85 0.87 -2.84 -1.07
CA ALA A 85 0.57 -3.84 -0.05
C ALA A 85 -0.17 -3.20 1.14
N PRO A 86 -1.22 -3.85 1.67
CA PRO A 86 -1.92 -3.35 2.84
C PRO A 86 -0.98 -3.35 4.05
N ILE A 87 -1.08 -2.32 4.89
CA ILE A 87 -0.40 -2.29 6.18
C ILE A 87 -1.05 -3.38 7.03
N ALA A 88 -0.33 -4.46 7.31
CA ALA A 88 -0.82 -5.55 8.13
C ALA A 88 -1.31 -5.01 9.49
N LYS A 89 -2.45 -5.51 9.95
CA LYS A 89 -3.03 -5.19 11.27
C LYS A 89 -2.20 -5.79 12.40
#